data_AF-A0A7K2AIU6-F1
#
_entry.id   AF-A0A7K2AIU6-F1
#
_cell.length_a   1.000
_cell.length_b   1.000
_cell.length_c   1.000
_cell.angle_alpha   90.00
_cell.angle_beta   90.00
_cell.angle_gamma   90.00
#
_symmetry.space_group_name_H-M   'P 1'
#
loop_
_entity.id
_entity.type
_entity.pdbx_description
1 polymer ?
#
loop_
_entity_poly.entity_id
_entity_poly.type
_entity_poly.pdbx_seq_one_letter_code
_entity_poly.pdbx_strand_id
1 'polypeptide(L)'
;MPGAETLVEFTRELREEGLSVGSTTAADLMTALDKVGLASAADVHAAFRCLTVSSPWHLEVFDRVFVRFFGRYLTEGLAMTSPPQPRSWTIRQVQSGGVEGDGDDAGPEMETFTGASWSERLSHKDFSELTKTEQAEVRILLARMMWRPAPVRSRRRRPSAAGDRPDLRRSLRKCVGPEGDLIKLEGSERKTRPRPILFIADVSGSMERYTEMLLYFAHAARARLGRMETFVFSTRLTRITRQLMRRNPTEALAQVSKSVEDWSGGTRIGECLRSFNYEWSRRVTRGGPVALIVSDGWDRGDPAVLSREMERLRRTVHRLVWVNPLASRQGYSPETRGMRAALPHVDDFLGGGRLSDLATLVSLLESLPERKK
;
A
#
# COMPACT_ATOMS: atom_id res chain seq x y z
N MET A 1 9.47 0.57 -31.06
CA MET A 1 10.74 0.98 -30.44
C MET A 1 10.82 2.49 -30.57
N PRO A 2 11.03 3.27 -29.49
CA PRO A 2 11.40 4.68 -29.67
C PRO A 2 12.69 4.71 -30.51
N GLY A 3 12.71 5.50 -31.58
CA GLY A 3 13.87 5.57 -32.48
C GLY A 3 15.06 6.22 -31.80
N ALA A 4 16.27 6.07 -32.36
CA ALA A 4 17.46 6.78 -31.87
C ALA A 4 17.24 8.30 -31.82
N GLU A 5 16.49 8.84 -32.76
CA GLU A 5 16.08 10.26 -32.81
C GLU A 5 15.25 10.68 -31.59
N THR A 6 14.37 9.81 -31.11
CA THR A 6 13.54 10.03 -29.91
C THR A 6 14.40 10.15 -28.65
N LEU A 7 15.46 9.34 -28.52
CA LEU A 7 16.36 9.44 -27.35
C LEU A 7 17.27 10.69 -27.41
N VAL A 8 17.68 11.11 -28.60
CA VAL A 8 18.44 12.35 -28.77
C VAL A 8 17.60 13.56 -28.36
N GLU A 9 16.34 13.62 -28.78
CA GLU A 9 15.43 14.70 -28.41
C GLU A 9 15.14 14.73 -26.89
N PHE A 10 14.96 13.57 -26.27
CA PHE A 10 14.84 13.46 -24.82
C PHE A 10 16.06 14.01 -24.07
N THR A 11 17.29 13.68 -24.53
CA THR A 11 18.51 14.21 -23.90
C THR A 11 18.70 15.71 -24.09
N ARG A 12 18.16 16.27 -25.19
CA ARG A 12 18.15 17.72 -25.42
C ARG A 12 17.22 18.43 -24.45
N GLU A 13 16.00 17.92 -24.26
CA GLU A 13 15.01 18.50 -23.35
C GLU A 13 15.49 18.44 -21.88
N LEU A 14 16.13 17.35 -21.48
CA LEU A 14 16.76 17.27 -20.16
C LEU A 14 17.86 18.33 -19.97
N ARG A 15 18.64 18.64 -21.01
CA ARG A 15 19.69 19.67 -20.96
C ARG A 15 19.10 21.08 -20.88
N GLU A 16 18.04 21.35 -21.62
CA GLU A 16 17.31 22.63 -21.58
C GLU A 16 16.69 22.89 -20.20
N GLU A 17 16.25 21.84 -19.51
CA GLU A 17 15.71 21.92 -18.15
C GLU A 17 16.79 21.84 -17.05
N GLY A 18 18.08 21.92 -17.43
CA GLY A 18 19.19 22.13 -16.51
C GLY A 18 19.94 20.88 -16.05
N LEU A 19 19.65 19.69 -16.58
CA LEU A 19 20.44 18.49 -16.27
C LEU A 19 21.76 18.47 -17.04
N SER A 20 22.85 18.12 -16.35
CA SER A 20 24.18 17.93 -16.94
C SER A 20 24.26 16.61 -17.71
N VAL A 21 23.59 16.55 -18.86
CA VAL A 21 23.56 15.36 -19.74
C VAL A 21 24.65 15.48 -20.82
N GLY A 22 25.55 14.51 -20.88
CA GLY A 22 26.67 14.46 -21.83
C GLY A 22 26.24 14.12 -23.26
N SER A 23 27.14 14.28 -24.22
CA SER A 23 26.89 13.95 -25.64
C SER A 23 26.77 12.44 -25.89
N THR A 24 27.35 11.60 -25.03
CA THR A 24 27.27 10.13 -25.12
C THR A 24 26.00 9.55 -24.47
N THR A 25 25.29 10.34 -23.67
CA THR A 25 24.19 9.82 -22.84
C THR A 25 23.05 9.24 -23.67
N ALA A 26 22.78 9.75 -24.88
CA ALA A 26 21.77 9.14 -25.75
C ALA A 26 22.12 7.70 -26.15
N ALA A 27 23.40 7.41 -26.39
CA ALA A 27 23.88 6.05 -26.69
C ALA A 27 23.86 5.15 -25.45
N ASP A 28 24.16 5.70 -24.27
CA ASP A 28 24.09 4.98 -23.00
C ASP A 28 22.64 4.60 -22.66
N LEU A 29 21.69 5.52 -22.89
CA LEU A 29 20.25 5.27 -22.72
C LEU A 29 19.74 4.20 -23.69
N MET A 30 20.23 4.21 -24.94
CA MET A 30 19.88 3.18 -25.93
C MET A 30 20.40 1.80 -25.51
N THR A 31 21.64 1.73 -25.04
CA THR A 31 22.24 0.50 -24.51
C THR A 31 21.47 0.00 -23.28
N ALA A 32 21.06 0.89 -22.39
CA ALA A 32 20.24 0.54 -21.23
C ALA A 32 18.86 0.01 -21.64
N LEU A 33 18.24 0.60 -22.66
CA LEU A 33 16.94 0.16 -23.17
C LEU A 33 17.00 -1.26 -23.75
N ASP A 34 18.07 -1.61 -24.47
CA ASP A 34 18.28 -2.97 -24.98
C ASP A 34 18.47 -4.02 -23.87
N LYS A 35 19.05 -3.61 -22.72
CA LYS A 35 19.29 -4.50 -21.58
C LYS A 35 18.07 -4.65 -20.68
N VAL A 36 17.31 -3.59 -20.48
CA VAL A 36 16.15 -3.55 -19.58
C VAL A 36 14.89 -4.05 -20.26
N GLY A 37 14.76 -3.82 -21.57
CA GLY A 37 13.61 -4.19 -22.36
C GLY A 37 12.40 -3.28 -22.14
N LEU A 38 11.59 -3.13 -23.19
CA LEU A 38 10.38 -2.30 -23.20
C LEU A 38 9.17 -3.02 -22.60
N ALA A 39 9.31 -3.85 -21.58
CA ALA A 39 8.18 -4.60 -20.98
C ALA A 39 7.68 -3.98 -19.67
N SER A 40 8.48 -3.09 -19.08
CA SER A 40 8.24 -2.44 -17.80
C SER A 40 8.76 -1.02 -17.87
N ALA A 41 7.84 -0.05 -17.90
CA ALA A 41 8.25 1.35 -17.96
C ALA A 41 8.95 1.79 -16.67
N ALA A 42 8.69 1.14 -15.55
CA ALA A 42 9.41 1.37 -14.31
C ALA A 42 10.90 1.06 -14.41
N ASP A 43 11.25 -0.03 -15.09
CA ASP A 43 12.63 -0.42 -15.21
C ASP A 43 13.35 0.51 -16.18
N VAL A 44 12.67 0.95 -17.25
CA VAL A 44 13.18 1.98 -18.17
C VAL A 44 13.38 3.31 -17.44
N HIS A 45 12.40 3.75 -16.64
CA HIS A 45 12.48 4.96 -15.83
C HIS A 45 13.65 4.89 -14.84
N ALA A 46 13.79 3.78 -14.11
CA ALA A 46 14.87 3.59 -13.15
C ALA A 46 16.25 3.59 -13.82
N ALA A 47 16.40 2.90 -14.95
CA ALA A 47 17.65 2.87 -15.70
C ALA A 47 18.01 4.25 -16.26
N PHE A 48 17.04 4.98 -16.79
CA PHE A 48 17.26 6.32 -17.35
C PHE A 48 17.61 7.30 -16.25
N ARG A 49 16.92 7.23 -15.11
CA ARG A 49 17.23 8.03 -13.90
C ARG A 49 18.67 7.81 -13.42
N CYS A 50 19.12 6.56 -13.39
CA CYS A 50 20.48 6.22 -12.97
C CYS A 50 21.55 6.81 -13.90
N LEU A 51 21.24 7.01 -15.18
CA LEU A 51 22.19 7.50 -16.18
C LEU A 51 22.17 9.03 -16.33
N THR A 52 21.07 9.70 -16.01
CA THR A 52 20.89 11.13 -16.26
C THR A 52 20.92 12.00 -14.99
N VAL A 53 20.58 11.44 -13.83
CA VAL A 53 20.43 12.22 -12.58
C VAL A 53 21.66 12.06 -11.68
N SER A 54 22.49 13.11 -11.62
CA SER A 54 23.66 13.18 -10.74
C SER A 54 23.41 13.91 -9.42
N SER A 55 22.26 14.59 -9.26
CA SER A 55 21.93 15.41 -8.09
C SER A 55 20.48 15.18 -7.65
N PRO A 56 20.17 15.14 -6.33
CA PRO A 56 18.81 14.96 -5.82
C PRO A 56 17.80 16.01 -6.32
N TRP A 57 18.26 17.23 -6.59
CA TRP A 57 17.42 18.34 -7.05
C TRP A 57 16.91 18.15 -8.49
N HIS A 58 17.59 17.32 -9.28
CA HIS A 58 17.21 17.04 -10.67
C HIS A 58 16.17 15.92 -10.80
N LEU A 59 15.73 15.33 -9.68
CA LEU A 59 14.76 14.25 -9.68
C LEU A 59 13.39 14.67 -10.19
N GLU A 60 12.89 15.80 -9.70
CA GLU A 60 11.56 16.30 -10.09
C GLU A 60 11.55 16.78 -11.55
N VAL A 61 12.66 17.37 -11.99
CA VAL A 61 12.85 17.78 -13.38
C VAL A 61 12.90 16.56 -14.30
N PHE A 62 13.70 15.55 -13.96
CA PHE A 62 13.76 14.30 -14.70
C PHE A 62 12.39 13.62 -14.78
N ASP A 63 11.68 13.49 -13.66
CA ASP A 63 10.37 12.82 -13.61
C ASP A 63 9.34 13.55 -14.49
N ARG A 64 9.35 14.89 -14.49
CA ARG A 64 8.49 15.71 -15.35
C ARG A 64 8.79 15.51 -16.83
N VAL A 65 10.06 15.60 -17.24
CA VAL A 65 10.47 15.45 -18.64
C VAL A 65 10.23 14.02 -19.12
N PHE A 66 10.52 13.01 -18.29
CA PHE A 66 10.25 11.60 -18.61
C PHE A 66 8.77 11.33 -18.84
N VAL A 67 7.89 11.85 -17.98
CA VAL A 67 6.43 11.68 -18.15
C VAL A 67 5.93 12.44 -19.37
N ARG A 68 6.44 13.63 -19.66
CA ARG A 68 6.07 14.39 -20.86
C ARG A 68 6.44 13.65 -22.14
N PHE A 69 7.65 13.08 -22.17
CA PHE A 69 8.24 12.48 -23.36
C PHE A 69 7.75 11.04 -23.60
N PHE A 70 7.66 10.23 -22.54
CA PHE A 70 7.23 8.83 -22.63
C PHE A 70 5.75 8.62 -22.27
N GLY A 71 5.06 9.62 -21.72
CA GLY A 71 3.68 9.52 -21.23
C GLY A 71 2.68 8.95 -22.23
N ARG A 72 2.83 9.27 -23.52
CA ARG A 72 1.99 8.72 -24.59
C ARG A 72 2.22 7.22 -24.81
N TYR A 73 3.45 6.74 -24.64
CA TYR A 73 3.81 5.32 -24.71
C TYR A 73 3.44 4.54 -23.43
N LEU A 74 3.30 5.24 -22.29
CA LEU A 74 2.83 4.66 -21.03
C LEU A 74 1.34 4.30 -21.05
N THR A 75 0.53 5.00 -21.85
CA THR A 75 -0.91 4.73 -22.03
C THR A 75 -1.22 3.51 -22.91
N GLU A 76 -0.31 3.09 -23.78
CA GLU A 76 -0.57 2.02 -24.77
C GLU A 76 0.11 0.67 -24.51
N GLY A 77 0.93 0.52 -23.46
CA GLY A 77 1.50 -0.81 -23.21
C GLY A 77 2.43 -1.02 -22.03
N LEU A 78 2.73 -0.01 -21.21
CA LEU A 78 3.75 -0.19 -20.17
C LEU A 78 3.30 0.36 -18.82
N ALA A 79 2.98 -0.55 -17.91
CA ALA A 79 2.72 -0.26 -16.52
C ALA A 79 3.98 0.31 -15.85
N MET A 80 3.98 1.60 -15.55
CA MET A 80 4.91 2.24 -14.61
C MET A 80 4.54 1.88 -13.17
N THR A 81 5.45 1.27 -12.42
CA THR A 81 5.59 1.55 -10.99
C THR A 81 6.32 2.89 -10.81
N SER A 82 5.69 3.85 -10.14
CA SER A 82 6.23 5.21 -9.91
C SER A 82 7.58 5.24 -9.14
N PRO A 83 8.34 6.35 -9.25
CA PRO A 83 9.70 6.48 -8.72
C PRO A 83 9.77 6.52 -7.18
N PRO A 84 10.93 6.20 -6.56
CA PRO A 84 11.15 6.37 -5.13
C PRO A 84 11.20 7.86 -4.77
N GLN A 85 10.38 8.25 -3.78
CA GLN A 85 10.28 9.61 -3.25
C GLN A 85 11.58 10.08 -2.56
N PRO A 86 11.92 11.38 -2.64
CA PRO A 86 13.09 11.96 -1.98
C PRO A 86 12.91 11.96 -0.45
N ARG A 87 14.02 11.72 0.25
CA ARG A 87 14.09 11.87 1.71
C ARG A 87 13.94 13.35 2.05
N SER A 88 12.93 13.70 2.84
CA SER A 88 12.76 15.07 3.33
C SER A 88 13.94 15.48 4.22
N TRP A 89 14.60 16.57 3.86
CA TRP A 89 15.43 17.33 4.79
C TRP A 89 14.52 18.26 5.59
N THR A 90 14.64 18.19 6.91
CA THR A 90 13.96 19.08 7.85
C THR A 90 14.51 20.50 7.69
N ILE A 91 13.74 21.39 7.07
CA ILE A 91 14.02 22.83 7.10
C ILE A 91 13.64 23.33 8.50
N ARG A 92 14.65 23.76 9.26
CA ARG A 92 14.49 24.49 10.51
C ARG A 92 13.87 25.85 10.17
N GLN A 93 12.61 26.07 10.57
CA GLN A 93 11.98 27.39 10.46
C GLN A 93 12.83 28.43 11.21
N VAL A 94 13.36 29.40 10.47
CA VAL A 94 13.84 30.67 11.01
C VAL A 94 12.64 31.60 10.99
N GLN A 95 12.21 32.02 12.18
CA GLN A 95 11.27 33.12 12.33
C GLN A 95 11.96 34.41 11.86
N SER A 96 11.36 35.09 10.88
CA SER A 96 11.64 36.50 10.62
C SER A 96 10.36 37.29 10.88
N GLY A 97 10.49 38.30 11.73
CA GLY A 97 9.42 39.22 12.11
C GLY A 97 8.91 40.05 10.94
N GLY A 98 7.68 40.53 11.13
CA GLY A 98 6.93 41.26 10.11
C GLY A 98 7.38 42.70 9.88
N VAL A 99 6.88 43.24 8.78
CA VAL A 99 6.57 44.65 8.57
C VAL A 99 5.33 44.71 7.66
N GLU A 100 4.40 45.58 8.00
CA GLU A 100 3.16 45.92 7.30
C GLU A 100 3.39 46.57 5.92
N GLY A 101 2.38 46.45 5.04
CA GLY A 101 2.28 47.20 3.79
C GLY A 101 0.94 46.93 3.09
N ASP A 102 0.08 47.94 3.11
CA ASP A 102 -1.30 48.04 2.61
C ASP A 102 -1.41 48.06 1.06
N GLY A 103 -2.59 47.69 0.53
CA GLY A 103 -2.93 47.88 -0.88
C GLY A 103 -3.96 46.87 -1.47
N ASP A 104 -5.24 47.24 -1.43
CA ASP A 104 -6.35 46.66 -2.19
C ASP A 104 -6.12 46.73 -3.73
N ASP A 105 -6.32 45.61 -4.44
CA ASP A 105 -6.99 45.63 -5.75
C ASP A 105 -7.61 44.24 -6.05
N ALA A 106 -8.91 44.25 -6.38
CA ALA A 106 -9.70 43.06 -6.66
C ALA A 106 -9.87 42.89 -8.18
N GLY A 107 -9.31 41.80 -8.72
CA GLY A 107 -9.54 41.30 -10.08
C GLY A 107 -9.35 39.77 -10.08
N PRO A 108 -10.13 39.01 -10.88
CA PRO A 108 -10.46 37.63 -10.57
C PRO A 108 -9.25 36.71 -10.74
N GLU A 109 -8.76 36.16 -9.63
CA GLU A 109 -7.76 35.10 -9.65
C GLU A 109 -8.39 33.85 -10.27
N MET A 110 -8.08 33.66 -11.54
CA MET A 110 -8.25 32.38 -12.22
C MET A 110 -7.26 31.41 -11.57
N GLU A 111 -7.70 30.75 -10.49
CA GLU A 111 -6.91 29.78 -9.73
C GLU A 111 -6.32 28.74 -10.67
N THR A 112 -5.02 28.87 -10.90
CA THR A 112 -4.19 27.88 -11.56
C THR A 112 -4.09 26.69 -10.61
N PHE A 113 -5.00 25.73 -10.80
CA PHE A 113 -5.14 24.58 -9.93
C PHE A 113 -3.95 23.63 -10.11
N THR A 114 -2.93 23.81 -9.28
CA THR A 114 -1.75 22.95 -9.23
C THR A 114 -2.11 21.56 -8.69
N GLY A 115 -1.55 20.50 -9.28
CA GLY A 115 -1.92 19.10 -8.97
C GLY A 115 -1.72 18.65 -7.51
N ALA A 116 -0.94 19.38 -6.71
CA ALA A 116 -0.78 19.12 -5.28
C ALA A 116 -2.09 19.42 -4.51
N SER A 117 -2.71 20.58 -4.78
CA SER A 117 -3.99 20.99 -4.19
C SER A 117 -5.15 20.03 -4.56
N TRP A 118 -5.14 19.48 -5.78
CA TRP A 118 -6.15 18.50 -6.23
C TRP A 118 -6.04 17.20 -5.42
N SER A 119 -4.83 16.67 -5.30
CA SER A 119 -4.59 15.44 -4.55
C SER A 119 -4.91 15.57 -3.06
N GLU A 120 -4.68 16.76 -2.48
CA GLU A 120 -4.98 17.06 -1.08
C GLU A 120 -6.49 17.18 -0.85
N ARG A 121 -7.22 17.83 -1.75
CA ARG A 121 -8.69 17.88 -1.71
C ARG A 121 -9.33 16.50 -1.86
N LEU A 122 -8.86 15.68 -2.80
CA LEU A 122 -9.31 14.30 -2.93
C LEU A 122 -8.96 13.46 -1.70
N SER A 123 -7.91 13.83 -0.96
CA SER A 123 -7.48 13.09 0.22
C SER A 123 -8.44 13.20 1.40
N HIS A 124 -9.15 14.32 1.51
CA HIS A 124 -10.13 14.59 2.56
C HIS A 124 -11.58 14.34 2.15
N LYS A 125 -11.85 14.14 0.86
CA LYS A 125 -13.19 13.86 0.34
C LYS A 125 -13.65 12.45 0.72
N ASP A 126 -14.93 12.34 1.09
CA ASP A 126 -15.56 11.05 1.44
C ASP A 126 -15.78 10.22 0.16
N PHE A 127 -15.45 8.93 0.21
CA PHE A 127 -15.60 8.01 -0.93
C PHE A 127 -17.03 7.93 -1.46
N SER A 128 -18.03 8.17 -0.61
CA SER A 128 -19.44 8.17 -1.02
C SER A 128 -19.85 9.38 -1.87
N GLU A 129 -19.02 10.43 -1.93
CA GLU A 129 -19.25 11.67 -2.68
C GLU A 129 -18.37 11.80 -3.92
N LEU A 130 -17.53 10.79 -4.21
CA LEU A 130 -16.63 10.82 -5.36
C LEU A 130 -17.39 10.59 -6.67
N THR A 131 -17.11 11.44 -7.64
CA THR A 131 -17.50 11.22 -9.04
C THR A 131 -16.70 10.09 -9.68
N LYS A 132 -17.17 9.51 -10.79
CA LYS A 132 -16.48 8.40 -11.48
C LYS A 132 -15.05 8.77 -11.93
N THR A 133 -14.83 10.03 -12.31
CA THR A 133 -13.51 10.56 -12.69
C THR A 133 -12.59 10.67 -11.48
N GLU A 134 -13.08 11.23 -10.37
CA GLU A 134 -12.30 11.31 -9.11
C GLU A 134 -12.00 9.91 -8.55
N GLN A 135 -12.93 8.95 -8.66
CA GLN A 135 -12.69 7.56 -8.26
C GLN A 135 -11.53 6.94 -9.06
N ALA A 136 -11.43 7.21 -10.36
CA ALA A 136 -10.31 6.72 -11.17
C ALA A 136 -8.97 7.29 -10.69
N GLU A 137 -8.94 8.56 -10.30
CA GLU A 137 -7.75 9.21 -9.75
C GLU A 137 -7.38 8.66 -8.36
N VAL A 138 -8.37 8.52 -7.46
CA VAL A 138 -8.18 7.86 -6.15
C VAL A 138 -7.64 6.45 -6.32
N ARG A 139 -8.11 5.68 -7.31
CA ARG A 139 -7.56 4.35 -7.62
C ARG A 139 -6.08 4.40 -7.99
N ILE A 140 -5.66 5.41 -8.76
CA ILE A 140 -4.24 5.61 -9.10
C ILE A 140 -3.45 5.96 -7.83
N LEU A 141 -3.98 6.82 -6.96
CA LEU A 141 -3.33 7.19 -5.69
C LEU A 141 -3.20 5.98 -4.75
N LEU A 142 -4.25 5.18 -4.58
CA LEU A 142 -4.23 3.92 -3.81
C LEU A 142 -3.22 2.93 -4.38
N ALA A 143 -3.14 2.83 -5.71
CA ALA A 143 -2.16 2.00 -6.39
C ALA A 143 -0.72 2.55 -6.29
N ARG A 144 -0.52 3.82 -5.92
CA ARG A 144 0.80 4.43 -5.70
C ARG A 144 1.23 4.42 -4.24
N MET A 145 0.30 4.28 -3.29
CA MET A 145 0.65 4.17 -1.87
C MET A 145 1.75 3.14 -1.66
N MET A 146 2.74 3.50 -0.84
CA MET A 146 3.83 2.61 -0.46
C MET A 146 3.37 1.73 0.69
N TRP A 147 3.68 0.44 0.62
CA TRP A 147 3.30 -0.53 1.63
C TRP A 147 4.53 -1.27 2.09
N ARG A 148 5.10 -0.84 3.22
CA ARG A 148 6.26 -1.51 3.81
C ARG A 148 5.98 -1.91 5.26
N PRO A 149 5.16 -2.97 5.48
CA PRO A 149 4.90 -3.44 6.83
C PRO A 149 6.21 -3.75 7.56
N ALA A 150 6.25 -3.42 8.84
CA ALA A 150 7.41 -3.70 9.68
C ALA A 150 7.82 -5.18 9.56
N PRO A 151 9.09 -5.47 9.19
CA PRO A 151 9.57 -6.84 9.10
C PRO A 151 9.65 -7.47 10.49
N VAL A 152 9.22 -8.73 10.60
CA VAL A 152 9.27 -9.49 11.84
C VAL A 152 10.36 -10.53 11.78
N ARG A 153 11.04 -10.73 12.91
CA ARG A 153 12.02 -11.80 13.06
C ARG A 153 11.32 -13.17 13.04
N SER A 154 11.54 -13.94 11.99
CA SER A 154 11.12 -15.33 11.88
C SER A 154 11.91 -16.21 12.85
N ARG A 155 11.30 -17.32 13.29
CA ARG A 155 12.04 -18.39 13.99
C ARG A 155 13.08 -19.06 13.09
N ARG A 156 12.84 -19.09 11.77
CA ARG A 156 13.77 -19.66 10.79
C ARG A 156 14.99 -18.75 10.65
N ARG A 157 16.17 -19.34 10.63
CA ARG A 157 17.44 -18.63 10.47
C ARG A 157 17.97 -18.76 9.04
N ARG A 158 18.82 -17.82 8.66
CA ARG A 158 19.55 -17.79 7.39
C ARG A 158 21.05 -17.66 7.69
N PRO A 159 21.93 -18.19 6.83
CA PRO A 159 23.36 -17.96 6.97
C PRO A 159 23.68 -16.46 6.85
N SER A 160 24.60 -15.99 7.67
CA SER A 160 25.02 -14.59 7.70
C SER A 160 26.42 -14.45 8.28
N ALA A 161 27.31 -13.77 7.58
CA ALA A 161 28.68 -13.57 8.06
C ALA A 161 28.73 -12.82 9.41
N ALA A 162 27.79 -11.89 9.63
CA ALA A 162 27.64 -11.12 10.86
C ALA A 162 26.51 -11.64 11.76
N GLY A 163 26.18 -12.93 11.66
CA GLY A 163 25.06 -13.53 12.36
C GLY A 163 25.24 -13.59 13.89
N ASP A 164 24.13 -13.50 14.62
CA ASP A 164 24.09 -13.46 16.09
C ASP A 164 24.35 -14.82 16.77
N ARG A 165 24.47 -15.92 16.00
CA ARG A 165 24.98 -17.20 16.53
C ARG A 165 25.72 -18.02 15.47
N PRO A 166 26.63 -18.91 15.89
CA PRO A 166 27.30 -19.84 14.98
C PRO A 166 26.34 -20.85 14.33
N ASP A 167 26.53 -21.08 13.04
CA ASP A 167 25.97 -22.18 12.25
C ASP A 167 27.01 -23.30 12.21
N LEU A 168 26.96 -24.19 13.21
CA LEU A 168 27.92 -25.28 13.35
C LEU A 168 27.88 -26.24 12.16
N ARG A 169 26.70 -26.49 11.59
CA ARG A 169 26.56 -27.40 10.44
C ARG A 169 27.28 -26.85 9.21
N ARG A 170 27.15 -25.55 8.95
CA ARG A 170 27.85 -24.89 7.84
C ARG A 170 29.35 -24.77 8.12
N SER A 171 29.72 -24.44 9.36
CA SER A 171 31.12 -24.33 9.79
C SER A 171 31.85 -25.66 9.61
N LEU A 172 31.31 -26.75 10.16
CA LEU A 172 31.87 -28.10 10.04
C LEU A 172 31.98 -28.56 8.57
N ARG A 173 30.95 -28.29 7.74
CA ARG A 173 31.01 -28.63 6.31
C ARG A 173 32.16 -27.93 5.58
N LYS A 174 32.51 -26.71 5.98
CA LYS A 174 33.64 -25.97 5.40
C LYS A 174 35.00 -26.42 5.95
N CYS A 175 35.04 -27.01 7.14
CA CYS A 175 36.26 -27.56 7.73
C CYS A 175 36.76 -28.84 7.05
N VAL A 176 35.92 -29.56 6.30
CA VAL A 176 36.27 -30.82 5.61
C VAL A 176 36.97 -30.59 4.25
N GLY A 177 37.27 -29.33 3.89
CA GLY A 177 38.01 -28.99 2.68
C GLY A 177 39.53 -29.12 2.83
N PRO A 178 40.29 -29.06 1.72
CA PRO A 178 41.76 -29.19 1.73
C PRO A 178 42.51 -28.12 2.54
N GLU A 179 41.86 -27.02 2.92
CA GLU A 179 42.41 -25.94 3.78
C GLU A 179 42.07 -26.12 5.28
N GLY A 180 41.85 -27.36 5.72
CA GLY A 180 41.20 -27.74 6.98
C GLY A 180 41.82 -27.31 8.32
N ASP A 181 42.81 -26.43 8.34
CA ASP A 181 43.54 -26.04 9.56
C ASP A 181 42.86 -24.92 10.37
N LEU A 182 41.84 -24.24 9.80
CA LEU A 182 41.14 -23.14 10.49
C LEU A 182 39.60 -23.33 10.50
N ILE A 183 39.03 -23.52 11.70
CA ILE A 183 37.57 -23.52 11.89
C ILE A 183 37.06 -22.08 11.83
N LYS A 184 36.72 -21.61 10.63
CA LYS A 184 35.96 -20.36 10.48
C LYS A 184 34.52 -20.58 10.94
N LEU A 185 34.15 -19.98 12.07
CA LEU A 185 32.78 -19.98 12.56
C LEU A 185 31.89 -19.14 11.63
N GLU A 186 31.01 -19.81 10.90
CA GLU A 186 30.00 -19.17 10.07
C GLU A 186 28.84 -18.70 10.95
N GLY A 187 28.43 -17.45 10.82
CA GLY A 187 27.27 -16.94 11.53
C GLY A 187 25.94 -17.34 10.87
N SER A 188 24.88 -17.23 11.66
CA SER A 188 23.49 -17.29 11.21
C SER A 188 22.69 -16.21 11.91
N GLU A 189 21.71 -15.65 11.22
CA GLU A 189 20.79 -14.64 11.75
C GLU A 189 19.34 -15.08 11.55
N ARG A 190 18.40 -14.50 12.30
CA ARG A 190 16.97 -14.76 12.08
C ARG A 190 16.51 -14.13 10.76
N LYS A 191 15.79 -14.89 9.93
CA LYS A 191 15.21 -14.36 8.70
C LYS A 191 14.13 -13.35 9.03
N THR A 192 14.13 -12.18 8.41
CA THR A 192 13.02 -11.23 8.51
C THR A 192 11.95 -11.58 7.48
N ARG A 193 10.68 -11.40 7.85
CA ARG A 193 9.53 -11.56 6.95
C ARG A 193 8.46 -10.53 7.28
N PRO A 194 7.75 -9.98 6.27
CA PRO A 194 6.58 -9.14 6.54
C PRO A 194 5.48 -9.96 7.23
N ARG A 195 4.69 -9.30 8.09
CA ARG A 195 3.50 -9.93 8.70
C ARG A 195 2.47 -10.21 7.62
N PRO A 196 1.79 -11.38 7.68
CA PRO A 196 0.62 -11.58 6.84
C PRO A 196 -0.49 -10.57 7.22
N ILE A 197 -1.31 -10.19 6.26
CA ILE A 197 -2.47 -9.33 6.50
C ILE A 197 -3.74 -10.14 6.23
N LEU A 198 -4.69 -10.03 7.14
CA LEU A 198 -6.02 -10.60 7.02
C LEU A 198 -6.98 -9.44 6.84
N PHE A 199 -7.67 -9.36 5.71
CA PHE A 199 -8.64 -8.32 5.41
C PHE A 199 -10.02 -8.94 5.33
N ILE A 200 -10.95 -8.42 6.12
CA ILE A 200 -12.32 -8.89 6.20
C ILE A 200 -13.21 -7.66 5.99
N ALA A 201 -13.91 -7.59 4.86
CA ALA A 201 -14.74 -6.44 4.53
C ALA A 201 -16.22 -6.78 4.47
N ASP A 202 -17.02 -5.85 4.97
CA ASP A 202 -18.47 -5.83 4.86
C ASP A 202 -18.88 -5.36 3.47
N VAL A 203 -19.78 -6.11 2.82
CA VAL A 203 -20.31 -5.79 1.49
C VAL A 203 -21.84 -5.58 1.50
N SER A 204 -22.38 -5.25 2.67
CA SER A 204 -23.79 -4.90 2.83
C SER A 204 -24.17 -3.62 2.06
N GLY A 205 -25.47 -3.46 1.82
CA GLY A 205 -26.00 -2.31 1.07
C GLY A 205 -25.65 -0.94 1.67
N SER A 206 -25.50 -0.79 2.99
CA SER A 206 -25.05 0.47 3.62
C SER A 206 -23.59 0.81 3.30
N MET A 207 -22.79 -0.21 2.98
CA MET A 207 -21.37 -0.10 2.66
C MET A 207 -21.09 0.01 1.16
N GLU A 208 -22.10 -0.12 0.29
CA GLU A 208 -21.93 -0.24 -1.18
C GLU A 208 -20.96 0.80 -1.77
N ARG A 209 -21.13 2.08 -1.43
CA ARG A 209 -20.31 3.18 -1.95
C ARG A 209 -18.86 3.14 -1.47
N TYR A 210 -18.60 2.52 -0.32
CA TYR A 210 -17.27 2.40 0.28
C TYR A 210 -16.58 1.10 -0.14
N THR A 211 -17.36 0.02 -0.27
CA THR A 211 -16.90 -1.34 -0.59
C THR A 211 -16.03 -1.36 -1.84
N GLU A 212 -16.43 -0.66 -2.90
CA GLU A 212 -15.66 -0.65 -4.14
C GLU A 212 -14.23 -0.11 -3.94
N MET A 213 -14.10 1.06 -3.30
CA MET A 213 -12.79 1.67 -3.04
C MET A 213 -11.94 0.85 -2.08
N LEU A 214 -12.56 0.24 -1.06
CA LEU A 214 -11.89 -0.64 -0.09
C LEU A 214 -11.39 -1.94 -0.74
N LEU A 215 -12.13 -2.49 -1.71
CA LEU A 215 -11.69 -3.66 -2.48
C LEU A 215 -10.56 -3.30 -3.45
N TYR A 216 -10.59 -2.11 -4.07
CA TYR A 216 -9.45 -1.60 -4.85
C TYR A 216 -8.20 -1.45 -3.98
N PHE A 217 -8.35 -0.89 -2.78
CA PHE A 217 -7.29 -0.80 -1.79
C PHE A 217 -6.76 -2.20 -1.43
N ALA A 218 -7.63 -3.17 -1.15
CA ALA A 218 -7.21 -4.54 -0.84
C ALA A 218 -6.47 -5.21 -2.02
N HIS A 219 -6.91 -4.96 -3.25
CA HIS A 219 -6.24 -5.44 -4.46
C HIS A 219 -4.82 -4.85 -4.60
N ALA A 220 -4.70 -3.53 -4.48
CA ALA A 220 -3.42 -2.82 -4.56
C ALA A 220 -2.46 -3.23 -3.44
N ALA A 221 -2.98 -3.36 -2.21
CA ALA A 221 -2.24 -3.81 -1.04
C ALA A 221 -1.71 -5.24 -1.27
N ARG A 222 -2.57 -6.16 -1.73
CA ARG A 222 -2.21 -7.55 -1.99
C ARG A 222 -1.09 -7.68 -3.01
N ALA A 223 -1.14 -6.92 -4.10
CA ALA A 223 -0.11 -6.94 -5.14
C ALA A 223 1.29 -6.60 -4.59
N ARG A 224 1.37 -5.72 -3.59
CA ARG A 224 2.63 -5.33 -2.93
C ARG A 224 3.04 -6.22 -1.78
N LEU A 225 2.08 -6.61 -0.94
CA LEU A 225 2.33 -7.34 0.30
C LEU A 225 2.55 -8.84 0.08
N GLY A 226 1.97 -9.39 -0.98
CA GLY A 226 2.04 -10.80 -1.40
C GLY A 226 1.36 -11.81 -0.46
N ARG A 227 1.36 -11.58 0.85
CA ARG A 227 0.78 -12.45 1.89
C ARG A 227 -0.44 -11.81 2.54
N MET A 228 -1.42 -11.47 1.71
CA MET A 228 -2.72 -10.94 2.13
C MET A 228 -3.82 -11.96 1.84
N GLU A 229 -4.63 -12.25 2.86
CA GLU A 229 -5.84 -13.06 2.75
C GLU A 229 -7.04 -12.14 2.88
N THR A 230 -7.97 -12.22 1.92
CA THR A 230 -9.10 -11.31 1.81
C THR A 230 -10.41 -12.08 1.84
N PHE A 231 -11.30 -11.66 2.73
CA PHE A 231 -12.64 -12.17 2.92
C PHE A 231 -13.63 -11.02 2.80
N VAL A 232 -14.81 -11.33 2.29
CA VAL A 232 -15.97 -10.44 2.29
C VAL A 232 -17.12 -11.11 3.01
N PHE A 233 -17.96 -10.33 3.68
CA PHE A 233 -19.15 -10.84 4.34
C PHE A 233 -20.34 -9.91 4.18
N SER A 234 -21.52 -10.52 4.12
CA SER A 234 -22.82 -9.88 4.27
C SER A 234 -23.71 -10.78 5.13
N THR A 235 -24.41 -11.72 4.50
CA THR A 235 -25.14 -12.83 5.14
C THR A 235 -24.24 -14.04 5.39
N ARG A 236 -23.21 -14.21 4.55
CA ARG A 236 -22.25 -15.31 4.60
C ARG A 236 -20.83 -14.80 4.37
N LEU A 237 -19.85 -15.56 4.84
CA LEU A 237 -18.43 -15.28 4.64
C LEU A 237 -17.91 -15.95 3.35
N THR A 238 -17.32 -15.15 2.46
CA THR A 238 -16.73 -15.63 1.21
C THR A 238 -15.26 -15.24 1.12
N ARG A 239 -14.38 -16.20 0.79
CA ARG A 239 -12.96 -15.93 0.55
C ARG A 239 -12.75 -15.45 -0.88
N ILE A 240 -12.21 -14.24 -1.03
CA ILE A 240 -11.98 -13.60 -2.34
C ILE A 240 -10.50 -13.43 -2.71
N THR A 241 -9.58 -13.98 -1.90
CA THR A 241 -8.13 -13.88 -2.14
C THR A 241 -7.73 -14.32 -3.56
N ARG A 242 -8.39 -15.34 -4.15
CA ARG A 242 -8.06 -15.85 -5.48
C ARG A 242 -8.51 -14.91 -6.60
N GLN A 243 -9.64 -14.24 -6.40
CA GLN A 243 -10.24 -13.29 -7.32
C GLN A 243 -9.37 -12.03 -7.39
N LEU A 244 -8.82 -11.60 -6.25
CA LEU A 244 -7.87 -10.49 -6.15
C LEU A 244 -6.44 -10.84 -6.63
N MET A 245 -6.19 -12.01 -7.24
CA MET A 245 -4.91 -12.32 -7.90
C MET A 245 -4.82 -11.89 -9.35
N ARG A 246 -5.94 -11.51 -9.95
CA ARG A 246 -5.94 -11.01 -11.32
C ARG A 246 -5.12 -9.72 -11.39
N ARG A 247 -4.56 -9.42 -12.57
CA ARG A 247 -3.72 -8.24 -12.78
C ARG A 247 -4.56 -6.97 -12.95
N ASN A 248 -5.74 -7.10 -13.55
CA ASN A 248 -6.67 -6.01 -13.75
C ASN A 248 -7.61 -5.87 -12.52
N PRO A 249 -7.62 -4.70 -11.86
CA PRO A 249 -8.43 -4.51 -10.66
C PRO A 249 -9.93 -4.47 -10.98
N THR A 250 -10.34 -3.88 -12.11
CA THR A 250 -11.76 -3.81 -12.52
C THR A 250 -12.33 -5.22 -12.73
N GLU A 251 -11.57 -6.10 -13.39
CA GLU A 251 -11.96 -7.51 -13.57
C GLU A 251 -12.00 -8.29 -12.26
N ALA A 252 -11.04 -8.02 -11.36
CA ALA A 252 -11.01 -8.66 -10.05
C ALA A 252 -12.29 -8.35 -9.26
N LEU A 253 -12.71 -7.08 -9.24
CA LEU A 253 -13.94 -6.67 -8.58
C LEU A 253 -15.19 -7.25 -9.26
N ALA A 254 -15.24 -7.25 -10.59
CA ALA A 254 -16.35 -7.87 -11.32
C ALA A 254 -16.51 -9.37 -11.00
N GLN A 255 -15.42 -10.09 -10.75
CA GLN A 255 -15.45 -11.49 -10.30
C GLN A 255 -15.89 -11.62 -8.83
N VAL A 256 -15.49 -10.69 -7.96
CA VAL A 256 -15.98 -10.65 -6.59
C VAL A 256 -17.50 -10.49 -6.57
N SER A 257 -18.04 -9.55 -7.36
CA SER A 257 -19.49 -9.34 -7.48
C SER A 257 -20.23 -10.59 -7.94
N LYS A 258 -19.68 -11.37 -8.88
CA LYS A 258 -20.28 -12.64 -9.32
C LYS A 258 -20.25 -13.74 -8.26
N SER A 259 -19.26 -13.71 -7.38
CA SER A 259 -19.10 -14.73 -6.33
C SER A 259 -19.90 -14.46 -5.05
N VAL A 260 -20.47 -13.25 -4.93
CA VAL A 260 -21.25 -12.82 -3.78
C VAL A 260 -22.69 -12.63 -4.27
N GLU A 261 -23.53 -13.63 -4.04
CA GLU A 261 -24.93 -13.63 -4.50
C GLU A 261 -25.85 -12.73 -3.65
N ASP A 262 -25.45 -12.39 -2.41
CA ASP A 262 -26.28 -11.70 -1.42
C ASP A 262 -25.72 -10.32 -0.98
N TRP A 263 -25.88 -9.27 -1.79
CA TRP A 263 -25.45 -7.91 -1.39
C TRP A 263 -26.43 -7.20 -0.43
N SER A 264 -27.68 -7.66 -0.37
CA SER A 264 -28.80 -6.91 0.27
C SER A 264 -29.46 -7.58 1.48
N GLY A 265 -28.96 -8.74 1.95
CA GLY A 265 -29.62 -9.56 2.98
C GLY A 265 -29.50 -9.10 4.45
N GLY A 266 -28.86 -7.96 4.70
CA GLY A 266 -28.47 -7.52 6.05
C GLY A 266 -27.20 -8.23 6.56
N THR A 267 -26.59 -7.68 7.61
CA THR A 267 -25.27 -8.12 8.08
C THR A 267 -25.39 -8.96 9.35
N ARG A 268 -24.78 -10.16 9.33
CA ARG A 268 -24.63 -11.04 10.52
C ARG A 268 -23.15 -11.19 10.85
N ILE A 269 -22.56 -10.17 11.45
CA ILE A 269 -21.11 -10.08 11.69
C ILE A 269 -20.66 -11.20 12.61
N GLY A 270 -21.36 -11.41 13.73
CA GLY A 270 -21.01 -12.45 14.70
C GLY A 270 -20.96 -13.86 14.10
N GLU A 271 -21.95 -14.25 13.30
CA GLU A 271 -21.99 -15.57 12.65
C GLU A 271 -20.93 -15.70 11.54
N CYS A 272 -20.67 -14.65 10.78
CA CYS A 272 -19.60 -14.67 9.77
C CYS A 272 -18.22 -14.83 10.40
N LEU A 273 -17.95 -14.14 11.52
CA LEU A 273 -16.72 -14.29 12.28
C LEU A 273 -16.61 -15.67 12.95
N ARG A 274 -17.73 -16.25 13.39
CA ARG A 274 -17.78 -17.62 13.88
C ARG A 274 -17.32 -18.61 12.81
N SER A 275 -17.90 -18.52 11.60
CA SER A 275 -17.53 -19.36 10.47
C SER A 275 -16.06 -19.15 10.08
N PHE A 276 -15.57 -17.91 10.10
CA PHE A 276 -14.15 -17.61 9.88
C PHE A 276 -13.26 -18.30 10.92
N ASN A 277 -13.58 -18.15 12.21
CA ASN A 277 -12.81 -18.72 13.30
C ASN A 277 -12.75 -20.25 13.23
N TYR A 278 -13.86 -20.88 12.85
CA TYR A 278 -13.96 -22.33 12.78
C TYR A 278 -13.24 -22.92 11.56
N GLU A 279 -13.48 -22.36 10.37
CA GLU A 279 -13.01 -22.96 9.11
C GLU A 279 -11.63 -22.46 8.67
N TRP A 280 -11.34 -21.18 8.90
CA TRP A 280 -10.24 -20.46 8.27
C TRP A 280 -9.14 -20.06 9.24
N SER A 281 -9.44 -19.73 10.50
CA SER A 281 -8.45 -19.18 11.45
C SER A 281 -7.16 -20.02 11.49
N ARG A 282 -7.25 -21.35 11.64
CA ARG A 282 -6.06 -22.24 11.67
C ARG A 282 -5.24 -22.25 10.38
N ARG A 283 -5.86 -21.94 9.24
CA ARG A 283 -5.24 -21.95 7.91
C ARG A 283 -4.55 -20.62 7.60
N VAL A 284 -5.16 -19.50 7.97
CA VAL A 284 -4.72 -18.16 7.56
C VAL A 284 -3.98 -17.35 8.64
N THR A 285 -4.15 -17.69 9.92
CA THR A 285 -3.52 -16.94 11.03
C THR A 285 -2.09 -17.37 11.36
N ARG A 286 -1.50 -18.30 10.60
CA ARG A 286 -0.13 -18.76 10.80
C ARG A 286 0.87 -17.61 10.60
N GLY A 287 1.48 -17.19 11.71
CA GLY A 287 2.46 -16.10 11.73
C GLY A 287 1.95 -14.82 12.40
N GLY A 288 0.74 -14.84 12.97
CA GLY A 288 0.15 -13.70 13.68
C GLY A 288 -0.11 -12.55 12.71
N PRO A 289 -1.14 -12.67 11.84
CA PRO A 289 -1.47 -11.61 10.91
C PRO A 289 -1.97 -10.37 11.63
N VAL A 290 -1.90 -9.23 10.96
CA VAL A 290 -2.70 -8.06 11.34
C VAL A 290 -4.07 -8.23 10.68
N ALA A 291 -5.13 -8.20 11.48
CA ALA A 291 -6.49 -8.29 10.99
C ALA A 291 -7.09 -6.90 10.80
N LEU A 292 -7.58 -6.64 9.60
CA LEU A 292 -8.30 -5.44 9.18
C LEU A 292 -9.76 -5.85 9.00
N ILE A 293 -10.64 -5.41 9.91
CA ILE A 293 -12.09 -5.58 9.76
C ILE A 293 -12.65 -4.27 9.27
N VAL A 294 -13.31 -4.28 8.11
CA VAL A 294 -13.90 -3.10 7.52
C VAL A 294 -15.42 -3.22 7.54
N SER A 295 -16.10 -2.45 8.39
CA SER A 295 -17.56 -2.50 8.55
C SER A 295 -18.07 -1.27 9.30
N ASP A 296 -19.33 -0.90 9.03
CA ASP A 296 -20.08 0.13 9.75
C ASP A 296 -20.59 -0.35 11.13
N GLY A 297 -20.45 -1.65 11.43
CA GLY A 297 -20.81 -2.26 12.72
C GLY A 297 -22.30 -2.53 12.89
N TRP A 298 -23.07 -2.50 11.80
CA TRP A 298 -24.50 -2.74 11.84
C TRP A 298 -24.83 -4.24 11.84
N ASP A 299 -24.75 -4.89 13.00
CA ASP A 299 -25.05 -6.31 13.15
C ASP A 299 -26.51 -6.56 13.55
N ARG A 300 -27.24 -7.39 12.78
CA ARG A 300 -28.58 -7.89 13.13
C ARG A 300 -28.55 -9.15 14.00
N GLY A 301 -27.36 -9.74 14.21
CA GLY A 301 -27.17 -10.95 15.03
C GLY A 301 -27.14 -10.68 16.54
N ASP A 302 -26.86 -11.74 17.30
CA ASP A 302 -26.65 -11.66 18.75
C ASP A 302 -25.29 -11.01 19.09
N PRO A 303 -25.27 -9.87 19.80
CA PRO A 303 -24.02 -9.21 20.21
C PRO A 303 -23.11 -10.07 21.08
N ALA A 304 -23.65 -11.04 21.84
CA ALA A 304 -22.86 -11.94 22.66
C ALA A 304 -22.00 -12.88 21.79
N VAL A 305 -22.55 -13.34 20.66
CA VAL A 305 -21.80 -14.14 19.67
C VAL A 305 -20.69 -13.30 19.08
N LEU A 306 -20.98 -12.06 18.66
CA LEU A 306 -19.98 -11.14 18.11
C LEU A 306 -18.83 -10.91 19.08
N SER A 307 -19.13 -10.56 20.34
CA SER A 307 -18.10 -10.32 21.37
C SER A 307 -17.19 -11.54 21.57
N ARG A 308 -17.78 -12.74 21.70
CA ARG A 308 -17.02 -13.98 21.88
C ARG A 308 -16.11 -14.30 20.69
N GLU A 309 -16.62 -14.15 19.47
CA GLU A 309 -15.84 -14.46 18.26
C GLU A 309 -14.76 -13.42 17.99
N MET A 310 -15.00 -12.16 18.33
CA MET A 310 -13.99 -11.09 18.31
C MET A 310 -12.87 -11.34 19.31
N GLU A 311 -13.21 -11.74 20.54
CA GLU A 311 -12.23 -12.10 21.57
C GLU A 311 -11.34 -13.28 21.12
N ARG A 312 -11.95 -14.30 20.50
CA ARG A 312 -11.22 -15.43 19.90
C ARG A 312 -10.29 -14.96 18.78
N LEU A 313 -10.78 -14.11 17.89
CA LEU A 313 -9.98 -13.59 16.78
C LEU A 313 -8.78 -12.79 17.31
N ARG A 314 -8.98 -11.89 18.29
CA ARG A 314 -7.94 -11.08 18.94
C ARG A 314 -6.78 -11.92 19.52
N ARG A 315 -7.08 -13.10 20.06
CA ARG A 315 -6.07 -14.04 20.57
C ARG A 315 -5.22 -14.68 19.47
N THR A 316 -5.77 -14.82 18.26
CA THR A 316 -5.08 -15.47 17.12
C THR A 316 -4.29 -14.49 16.24
N VAL A 317 -4.73 -13.24 16.17
CA VAL A 317 -4.11 -12.19 15.35
C VAL A 317 -3.08 -11.43 16.18
N HIS A 318 -2.09 -10.81 15.52
CA HIS A 318 -1.11 -9.96 16.20
C HIS A 318 -1.73 -8.67 16.71
N ARG A 319 -2.58 -8.07 15.88
CA ARG A 319 -3.31 -6.84 16.18
C ARG A 319 -4.59 -6.82 15.37
N LEU A 320 -5.67 -6.36 15.98
CA LEU A 320 -6.99 -6.26 15.36
C LEU A 320 -7.36 -4.79 15.20
N VAL A 321 -7.45 -4.35 13.95
CA VAL A 321 -7.80 -2.98 13.57
C VAL A 321 -9.18 -2.98 12.95
N TRP A 322 -10.07 -2.18 13.51
CA TRP A 322 -11.40 -1.95 12.95
C TRP A 322 -11.38 -0.65 12.15
N VAL A 323 -11.75 -0.76 10.88
CA VAL A 323 -11.83 0.35 9.94
C VAL A 323 -13.30 0.61 9.67
N ASN A 324 -13.80 1.77 10.09
CA ASN A 324 -15.19 2.15 9.90
C ASN A 324 -15.27 3.35 8.95
N PRO A 325 -15.85 3.22 7.75
CA PRO A 325 -15.96 4.34 6.82
C PRO A 325 -16.76 5.51 7.35
N LEU A 326 -17.73 5.27 8.22
CA LEU A 326 -18.56 6.30 8.83
C LEU A 326 -17.86 7.03 9.98
N ALA A 327 -16.80 6.45 10.55
CA ALA A 327 -16.04 7.07 11.63
C ALA A 327 -15.25 8.32 11.18
N SER A 328 -15.09 8.51 9.88
CA SER A 328 -14.47 9.70 9.28
C SER A 328 -15.39 10.94 9.30
N ARG A 329 -16.68 10.78 9.64
CA ARG A 329 -17.66 11.86 9.71
C ARG A 329 -17.65 12.55 11.07
N GLN A 330 -17.79 13.87 11.07
CA GLN A 330 -17.84 14.68 12.29
C GLN A 330 -19.10 14.32 13.09
N GLY A 331 -18.95 14.02 14.39
CA GLY A 331 -20.05 13.64 15.28
C GLY A 331 -20.44 12.15 15.24
N TYR A 332 -19.66 11.29 14.57
CA TYR A 332 -19.91 9.84 14.61
C TYR A 332 -19.64 9.26 16.00
N SER A 333 -20.66 8.63 16.58
CA SER A 333 -20.57 7.86 17.82
C SER A 333 -20.88 6.38 17.53
N PRO A 334 -20.04 5.43 17.99
CA PRO A 334 -20.23 4.00 17.75
C PRO A 334 -21.32 3.41 18.66
N GLU A 335 -22.56 3.87 18.50
CA GLU A 335 -23.69 3.50 19.37
C GLU A 335 -24.41 2.21 18.94
N THR A 336 -24.07 1.68 17.76
CA THR A 336 -24.69 0.46 17.27
C THR A 336 -24.39 -0.71 18.21
N ARG A 337 -25.38 -1.59 18.39
CA ARG A 337 -25.27 -2.75 19.30
C ARG A 337 -24.07 -3.64 18.94
N GLY A 338 -23.83 -3.86 17.65
CA GLY A 338 -22.68 -4.61 17.16
C GLY A 338 -21.34 -3.94 17.50
N MET A 339 -21.23 -2.64 17.27
CA MET A 339 -20.00 -1.91 17.54
C MET A 339 -19.67 -1.86 19.04
N ARG A 340 -20.65 -1.61 19.91
CA ARG A 340 -20.45 -1.66 21.37
C ARG A 340 -19.92 -3.01 21.86
N ALA A 341 -20.34 -4.10 21.24
CA ALA A 341 -19.86 -5.45 21.57
C ALA A 341 -18.47 -5.75 20.99
N ALA A 342 -18.11 -5.16 19.84
CA ALA A 342 -16.83 -5.36 19.18
C ALA A 342 -15.69 -4.51 19.79
N LEU A 343 -15.97 -3.24 20.14
CA LEU A 343 -14.98 -2.24 20.57
C LEU A 343 -14.02 -2.71 21.68
N PRO A 344 -14.45 -3.42 22.75
CA PRO A 344 -13.53 -3.87 23.81
C PRO A 344 -12.42 -4.82 23.31
N HIS A 345 -12.63 -5.45 22.16
CA HIS A 345 -11.72 -6.43 21.56
C HIS A 345 -10.89 -5.87 20.41
N VAL A 346 -11.14 -4.62 20.02
CA VAL A 346 -10.42 -3.91 18.96
C VAL A 346 -9.18 -3.25 19.57
N ASP A 347 -8.02 -3.41 18.92
CA ASP A 347 -6.78 -2.79 19.36
C ASP A 347 -6.64 -1.36 18.81
N ASP A 348 -7.07 -1.10 17.57
CA ASP A 348 -7.15 0.24 16.97
C ASP A 348 -8.45 0.43 16.21
N PHE A 349 -9.09 1.58 16.41
CA PHE A 349 -10.29 1.99 15.68
C PHE A 349 -9.95 3.18 14.78
N LEU A 350 -10.11 3.01 13.47
CA LEU A 350 -9.74 4.01 12.47
C LEU A 350 -10.91 4.32 11.53
N GLY A 351 -10.90 5.54 10.99
CA GLY A 351 -11.71 5.90 9.82
C GLY A 351 -11.31 5.08 8.60
N GLY A 352 -12.22 4.97 7.64
CA GLY A 352 -11.95 4.30 6.35
C GLY A 352 -12.69 4.92 5.17
N GLY A 353 -13.28 6.09 5.37
CA GLY A 353 -14.14 6.76 4.39
C GLY A 353 -13.36 7.70 3.48
N ARG A 354 -12.10 7.98 3.76
CA ARG A 354 -11.25 8.93 3.02
C ARG A 354 -9.90 8.31 2.70
N LEU A 355 -9.22 8.88 1.69
CA LEU A 355 -7.87 8.44 1.32
C LEU A 355 -6.85 8.73 2.42
N SER A 356 -7.01 9.86 3.14
CA SER A 356 -6.22 10.20 4.32
C SER A 356 -6.28 9.14 5.41
N ASP A 357 -7.46 8.59 5.68
CA ASP A 357 -7.62 7.53 6.69
C ASP A 357 -6.90 6.23 6.28
N LEU A 358 -6.94 5.90 4.98
CA LEU A 358 -6.19 4.77 4.45
C LEU A 358 -4.67 5.00 4.53
N ALA A 359 -4.21 6.24 4.36
CA ALA A 359 -2.81 6.61 4.58
C ALA A 359 -2.40 6.48 6.07
N THR A 360 -3.29 6.85 7.00
CA THR A 360 -3.09 6.61 8.44
C THR A 360 -3.02 5.13 8.74
N LEU A 361 -3.90 4.32 8.13
CA LEU A 361 -3.87 2.87 8.26
C LEU A 361 -2.55 2.27 7.76
N VAL A 362 -2.05 2.72 6.61
CA VAL A 362 -0.74 2.31 6.09
C VAL A 362 0.36 2.67 7.09
N SER A 363 0.38 3.91 7.57
CA SER A 363 1.38 4.39 8.55
C SER A 363 1.34 3.58 9.86
N LEU A 364 0.15 3.20 10.32
CA LEU A 364 -0.03 2.29 11.45
C LEU A 364 0.64 0.93 11.15
N LEU A 365 0.34 0.32 10.00
CA LEU A 365 0.91 -0.98 9.59
C LEU A 365 2.44 -0.96 9.47
N GLU A 366 3.02 0.17 9.07
CA GLU A 366 4.47 0.35 8.98
C GLU A 366 5.14 0.54 10.35
N SER A 367 4.44 1.15 11.30
CA SER A 367 4.95 1.45 12.65
C SER A 367 4.69 0.36 13.69
N LEU A 368 3.98 -0.72 13.34
CA LEU A 368 3.58 -1.75 14.30
C LEU A 368 4.78 -2.40 15.03
N PRO A 369 4.89 -2.24 16.36
CA PRO A 369 5.95 -2.88 17.13
C PRO A 369 5.78 -4.41 17.21
N GLU A 370 6.85 -5.13 17.54
CA GLU A 370 6.76 -6.54 17.93
C GLU A 370 5.83 -6.65 19.18
N ARG A 371 4.88 -7.60 19.17
CA ARG A 371 3.90 -7.75 20.25
C ARG A 371 4.68 -8.10 21.50
N LYS A 372 4.63 -7.24 22.53
CA LYS A 372 5.09 -7.61 23.86
C LYS A 372 4.24 -8.80 24.31
N LYS A 373 4.93 -9.89 24.63
CA LYS A 373 4.34 -11.18 25.03
C LYS A 373 3.55 -11.03 26.32
#